data_AF-A0A5E4N498-F1
#
_entry.id   AF-A0A5E4N498-F1
#
_cell.length_a   1.000
_cell.length_b   1.000
_cell.length_c   1.000
_cell.angle_alpha   90.00
_cell.angle_beta   90.00
_cell.angle_gamma   90.00
#
_symmetry.space_group_name_H-M   'P 1'
#
loop_
_entity.id
_entity.type
_entity.pdbx_description
1 polymer ?
#
loop_
_entity_poly.entity_id
_entity_poly.type
_entity_poly.pdbx_seq_one_letter_code
_entity_poly.pdbx_strand_id
1 'polypeptide(L)'
;MKWFGVVMVSMLLLTIALVSADKKNEDEKNLIGPSLNRVARAANGVKDNNCHYEKTQWSPCDEKTNVKTRTLTLKKGDETCEKTKKIEKKCKKGNKQNRNRQ
;
A
#
# COMPACT_ATOMS: atom_id res chain seq x y z
N MET A 1 21.58 40.74 43.40
CA MET A 1 20.55 39.68 43.23
C MET A 1 19.33 40.10 42.41
N LYS A 2 18.88 41.38 42.42
CA LYS A 2 17.70 41.82 41.64
C LYS A 2 17.95 41.99 40.14
N TRP A 3 19.18 42.29 39.74
CA TRP A 3 19.53 42.56 38.34
C TRP A 3 19.62 41.30 37.48
N PHE A 4 20.03 40.18 38.08
CA PHE A 4 20.11 38.88 37.41
C PHE A 4 18.72 38.36 36.96
N GLY A 5 17.66 38.67 37.70
CA GLY A 5 16.29 38.31 37.32
C GLY A 5 15.83 39.02 36.05
N VAL A 6 16.19 40.29 35.86
CA VAL A 6 15.82 41.09 34.68
C VAL A 6 16.53 40.57 33.43
N VAL A 7 17.81 40.18 33.56
CA VAL A 7 18.60 39.63 32.44
C VAL A 7 18.05 38.27 31.99
N MET A 8 17.66 37.41 32.93
CA MET A 8 17.11 36.09 32.59
C MET A 8 15.74 36.16 31.93
N VAL A 9 14.84 37.05 32.38
CA VAL A 9 13.53 37.24 31.75
C VAL A 9 13.67 37.81 30.34
N SER A 10 14.59 38.76 30.14
CA SER A 10 14.90 39.31 28.80
C SER A 10 15.43 38.23 27.86
N MET A 11 16.36 37.39 28.32
CA MET A 11 16.94 36.31 27.52
C MET A 11 15.90 35.23 27.17
N LEU A 12 14.97 34.94 28.08
CA LEU A 12 13.85 34.02 27.84
C LEU A 12 12.86 34.59 26.81
N LEU A 13 12.59 35.89 26.83
CA LEU A 13 11.73 36.54 25.84
C LEU A 13 12.41 36.60 24.46
N LEU A 14 13.72 36.83 24.41
CA LEU A 14 14.52 36.80 23.19
C LEU A 14 14.51 35.41 22.53
N THR A 15 14.57 34.32 23.30
CA THR A 15 14.49 32.96 22.71
C THR A 15 13.09 32.64 22.17
N ILE A 16 12.02 33.08 22.85
CA ILE A 16 10.65 32.91 22.37
C ILE A 16 10.43 33.64 21.03
N ALA A 17 11.03 34.83 20.85
CA ALA A 17 10.95 35.58 19.60
C ALA A 17 11.67 34.88 18.43
N LEU A 18 12.82 34.24 18.69
CA LEU A 18 13.53 33.48 17.65
C LEU A 18 12.79 32.20 17.23
N VAL A 19 12.07 31.56 18.16
CA VAL A 19 11.24 30.37 17.88
C VAL A 19 10.00 30.71 17.03
N SER A 20 9.52 31.95 17.06
CA SER A 20 8.29 32.35 16.38
C SER A 20 8.47 32.79 14.92
N ALA A 21 9.70 32.71 14.37
CA ALA A 21 9.99 33.08 12.99
C ALA A 21 9.71 31.97 11.95
N ASP A 22 9.31 30.76 12.35
CA ASP A 22 9.04 29.65 11.41
C ASP A 22 7.55 29.22 11.46
N LYS A 23 6.67 30.03 10.86
CA LYS A 23 5.31 29.58 10.55
C LYS A 23 4.64 30.39 9.43
N LYS A 24 4.75 29.90 8.19
CA LYS A 24 3.61 29.66 7.27
C LYS A 24 4.10 29.21 5.88
N ASN A 25 3.82 27.96 5.52
CA ASN A 25 3.32 27.63 4.19
C ASN A 25 2.57 26.29 4.25
N GLU A 26 1.26 26.37 4.50
CA GLU A 26 0.32 25.24 4.36
C GLU A 26 -0.83 25.73 3.50
N ASP A 27 -0.51 26.09 2.27
CA ASP A 27 -1.50 26.50 1.28
C ASP A 27 -1.63 25.40 0.21
N GLU A 28 -2.85 24.88 0.10
CA GLU A 28 -3.44 24.23 -1.08
C GLU A 28 -2.94 22.83 -1.52
N LYS A 29 -3.68 21.80 -1.06
CA LYS A 29 -3.94 20.60 -1.89
C LYS A 29 -5.33 20.03 -1.66
N ASN A 30 -6.33 20.90 -1.76
CA ASN A 30 -7.70 20.48 -2.07
C ASN A 30 -7.87 20.52 -3.59
N LEU A 31 -7.29 19.55 -4.29
CA LEU A 31 -7.78 19.13 -5.61
C LEU A 31 -8.16 17.66 -5.50
N ILE A 32 -9.46 17.41 -5.50
CA ILE A 32 -10.08 16.09 -5.54
C ILE A 32 -9.81 15.51 -6.94
N GLY A 33 -8.59 14.99 -7.15
CA GLY A 33 -8.28 14.06 -8.22
C GLY A 33 -8.78 12.66 -7.84
N PRO A 34 -9.05 11.76 -8.81
CA PRO A 34 -9.50 10.40 -8.52
C PRO A 34 -8.55 9.78 -7.50
N SER A 35 -9.09 9.39 -6.34
CA SER A 35 -8.38 8.79 -5.19
C SER A 35 -7.13 8.07 -5.68
N LEU A 36 -5.93 8.55 -5.29
CA LEU A 36 -4.65 8.00 -5.73
C LEU A 36 -4.59 6.46 -5.60
N ASN A 37 -5.39 5.88 -4.72
CA ASN A 37 -5.60 4.43 -4.60
C ASN A 37 -6.13 3.75 -5.87
N ARG A 38 -6.91 4.43 -6.72
CA ARG A 38 -7.43 3.94 -8.00
C ARG A 38 -6.37 3.98 -9.10
N VAL A 39 -5.58 5.05 -9.15
CA VAL A 39 -4.48 5.21 -10.11
C VAL A 39 -3.31 4.28 -9.75
N ALA A 40 -3.00 4.12 -8.46
CA ALA A 40 -1.97 3.20 -7.99
C ALA A 40 -2.31 1.72 -8.27
N ARG A 41 -3.61 1.36 -8.29
CA ARG A 41 -4.05 0.01 -8.65
C ARG A 41 -3.97 -0.23 -10.17
N ALA A 42 -4.14 0.81 -10.98
CA ALA A 42 -3.93 0.76 -12.43
C ALA A 42 -2.43 0.72 -12.79
N ALA A 43 -1.59 1.49 -12.09
CA ALA A 43 -0.14 1.57 -12.33
C ALA A 43 0.61 0.29 -11.94
N ASN A 44 0.14 -0.46 -10.94
CA ASN A 44 0.72 -1.76 -10.57
C ASN A 44 0.21 -2.93 -11.42
N GLY A 45 -0.67 -2.67 -12.39
CA GLY A 45 -1.28 -3.69 -13.25
C GLY A 45 -0.57 -3.93 -14.58
N VAL A 46 0.41 -3.11 -14.97
CA VAL A 46 0.98 -3.12 -16.32
C VAL A 46 2.50 -2.92 -16.28
N LYS A 47 3.21 -3.98 -15.95
CA LYS A 47 4.38 -4.37 -16.76
C LYS A 47 3.91 -5.60 -17.53
N ASP A 48 3.28 -5.34 -18.66
CA ASP A 48 2.70 -6.35 -19.53
C ASP A 48 3.81 -7.18 -20.18
N ASN A 49 4.33 -8.16 -19.45
CA ASN A 49 4.55 -9.44 -20.09
C ASN A 49 3.13 -9.93 -20.40
N ASN A 50 2.69 -9.78 -21.64
CA ASN A 50 1.30 -9.98 -22.12
C ASN A 50 0.86 -11.47 -22.07
N CYS A 51 1.07 -12.11 -20.92
CA CYS A 51 0.79 -13.51 -20.68
C CYS A 51 -0.56 -13.63 -19.98
N HIS A 52 -1.60 -13.90 -20.76
CA HIS A 52 -2.93 -14.21 -20.26
C HIS A 52 -3.04 -15.70 -19.97
N TYR A 53 -3.43 -16.05 -18.75
CA TYR A 53 -3.58 -17.44 -18.31
C TYR A 53 -5.03 -17.79 -17.97
N GLU A 54 -5.46 -18.98 -18.37
CA GLU A 54 -6.62 -19.68 -17.85
C GLU A 54 -6.36 -20.14 -16.42
N LYS A 55 -7.37 -20.02 -15.55
CA LYS A 55 -7.29 -20.47 -14.16
C LYS A 55 -8.12 -21.72 -14.00
N THR A 56 -7.53 -22.82 -13.55
CA THR A 56 -8.30 -23.99 -13.12
C THR A 56 -8.90 -23.79 -11.73
N GLN A 57 -9.76 -24.73 -11.34
CA GLN A 57 -10.31 -24.79 -10.00
C GLN A 57 -9.19 -24.97 -8.96
N TRP A 58 -9.33 -24.35 -7.80
CA TRP A 58 -8.44 -24.61 -6.67
C TRP A 58 -8.60 -26.05 -6.19
N SER A 59 -7.49 -26.71 -5.88
CA SER A 59 -7.51 -27.96 -5.13
C SER A 59 -8.21 -27.75 -3.76
N PRO A 60 -8.70 -28.84 -3.15
CA PRO A 60 -8.99 -28.81 -1.72
C PRO A 60 -7.75 -28.35 -0.92
N CYS A 61 -8.00 -27.85 0.29
CA CYS A 61 -6.93 -27.49 1.21
C CYS A 61 -6.23 -28.77 1.68
N ASP A 62 -4.91 -28.83 1.56
CA ASP A 62 -4.12 -29.84 2.24
C ASP A 62 -3.98 -29.45 3.72
N GLU A 63 -4.49 -30.29 4.61
CA GLU A 63 -4.49 -30.06 6.06
C GLU A 63 -3.08 -30.08 6.66
N LYS A 64 -2.15 -30.82 6.03
CA LYS A 64 -0.77 -30.96 6.52
C LYS A 64 0.02 -29.68 6.26
N THR A 65 -0.09 -29.13 5.05
CA THR A 65 0.67 -27.95 4.63
C THR A 65 -0.10 -26.65 4.79
N ASN A 66 -1.42 -26.71 5.02
CA ASN A 66 -2.33 -25.55 5.00
C ASN A 66 -2.25 -24.76 3.68
N VAL A 67 -2.03 -25.45 2.56
CA VAL A 67 -1.91 -24.87 1.22
C VAL A 67 -2.94 -25.48 0.29
N LYS A 68 -3.41 -24.68 -0.67
CA LYS A 68 -4.15 -25.13 -1.84
C LYS A 68 -3.43 -24.70 -3.11
N THR A 69 -3.53 -25.51 -4.14
CA THR A 69 -2.80 -25.33 -5.39
C THR A 69 -3.78 -25.24 -6.54
N ARG A 70 -3.43 -24.49 -7.58
CA ARG A 70 -4.12 -24.56 -8.87
C ARG A 70 -3.12 -24.41 -10.01
N THR A 71 -3.58 -24.80 -11.19
CA THR A 71 -2.80 -24.70 -12.41
C THR A 71 -3.31 -23.51 -13.24
N LEU A 72 -2.36 -22.79 -13.81
CA LEU A 72 -2.56 -21.73 -14.78
C LEU A 72 -2.07 -22.23 -16.14
N THR A 73 -2.91 -22.18 -17.16
CA THR A 73 -2.53 -22.57 -18.53
C THR A 73 -2.50 -21.34 -19.41
N LEU A 74 -1.46 -21.14 -20.20
CA LEU A 74 -1.32 -19.97 -21.07
C LEU A 74 -2.41 -19.98 -22.16
N LYS A 75 -3.20 -18.90 -22.23
CA LYS A 75 -4.17 -18.66 -23.31
C LYS A 75 -3.57 -17.80 -24.43
N LYS A 76 -2.81 -16.77 -24.06
CA LYS A 76 -2.23 -15.79 -24.99
C LYS A 76 -0.95 -15.24 -24.39
N GLY A 77 0.12 -15.15 -25.18
CA GLY A 77 1.40 -14.60 -24.78
C GLY A 77 2.51 -15.05 -25.73
N ASP A 78 3.69 -14.47 -25.56
CA ASP A 78 4.88 -14.79 -26.35
C ASP A 78 5.56 -16.07 -25.84
N GLU A 79 6.59 -16.54 -26.56
CA GLU A 79 7.38 -17.73 -26.17
C GLU A 79 8.14 -17.55 -24.84
N THR A 80 8.27 -16.31 -24.37
CA THR A 80 8.81 -15.97 -23.04
C THR A 80 7.84 -16.33 -21.91
N CYS A 81 6.56 -16.54 -22.21
CA CYS A 81 5.55 -16.96 -21.24
C CYS A 81 5.62 -18.49 -21.04
N GLU A 82 5.74 -18.94 -19.79
CA GLU A 82 5.66 -20.38 -19.50
C GLU A 82 4.27 -20.92 -19.88
N LYS A 83 4.20 -22.08 -20.54
CA LYS A 83 2.93 -22.66 -20.97
C LYS A 83 1.99 -23.01 -19.81
N THR A 84 2.56 -23.46 -18.69
CA THR A 84 1.82 -23.91 -17.52
C THR A 84 2.51 -23.47 -16.24
N LYS A 85 1.78 -22.80 -15.34
CA LYS A 85 2.29 -22.41 -14.02
C LYS A 85 1.46 -23.03 -12.92
N LYS A 86 2.10 -23.54 -11.86
CA LYS A 86 1.41 -23.91 -10.63
C LYS A 86 1.48 -22.75 -9.66
N ILE A 87 0.33 -22.39 -9.08
CA ILE A 87 0.30 -21.38 -8.02
C ILE A 87 -0.29 -21.97 -6.76
N GLU A 88 0.29 -21.53 -5.65
CA GLU A 88 -0.06 -21.99 -4.33
C GLU A 88 -0.60 -20.82 -3.51
N LYS A 89 -1.54 -21.13 -2.62
CA LYS A 89 -2.08 -20.16 -1.70
C LYS A 89 -2.36 -20.81 -0.37
N LYS A 90 -2.01 -20.12 0.71
CA LYS A 90 -2.39 -20.53 2.06
C LYS A 90 -3.91 -20.64 2.19
N CYS A 91 -4.37 -21.72 2.79
CA CYS A 91 -5.77 -21.91 3.11
C CYS A 91 -6.25 -20.83 4.09
N LYS A 92 -7.49 -20.37 3.90
CA LYS A 92 -8.10 -19.47 4.86
C LYS A 92 -8.54 -20.30 6.07
N LYS A 93 -8.00 -19.99 7.25
CA LYS A 93 -8.63 -20.41 8.51
C LYS A 93 -9.99 -19.72 8.58
N GLY A 94 -11.03 -20.47 8.92
CA GLY A 94 -12.42 -20.04 8.77
C GLY A 94 -12.72 -18.72 9.47
N ASN A 95 -12.80 -17.65 8.70
CA ASN A 95 -13.71 -16.55 8.99
C ASN A 95 -14.38 -16.19 7.65
N LYS A 96 -15.59 -16.72 7.44
CA LYS A 96 -16.41 -16.48 6.26
C LYS A 96 -16.96 -15.05 6.31
N GLN A 97 -16.10 -14.04 6.27
CA GLN A 97 -16.58 -12.68 6.05
C GLN A 97 -16.96 -12.55 4.57
N ASN A 98 -18.28 -12.50 4.40
CA ASN A 98 -19.06 -12.33 3.20
C ASN A 98 -18.42 -11.32 2.25
N ARG A 99 -17.76 -11.83 1.20
CA ARG A 99 -17.12 -11.01 0.16
C ARG A 99 -18.08 -10.84 -1.02
N ASN A 100 -19.33 -10.54 -0.71
CA ASN A 100 -20.38 -10.20 -1.66
C ASN A 100 -21.23 -9.06 -1.07
N ARG A 101 -20.66 -7.85 -1.05
CA ARG A 101 -21.41 -6.58 -0.95
C ARG A 101 -20.62 -5.50 -1.68
N GLN A 102 -21.33 -4.84 -2.59
CA GLN A 102 -20.99 -3.76 -3.52
C GLN A 102 -20.37 -4.20 -4.84
#